data_AF-A0A6I7XZA8-F1
#
_entry.id   AF-A0A6I7XZA8-F1
#
_cell.length_a   1.000
_cell.length_b   1.000
_cell.length_c   1.000
_cell.angle_alpha   90.00
_cell.angle_beta   90.00
_cell.angle_gamma   90.00
#
_symmetry.space_group_name_H-M   'P 1'
#
loop_
_entity.id
_entity.type
_entity.pdbx_description
1 polymer ?
#
loop_
_entity_poly.entity_id
_entity_poly.type
_entity_poly.pdbx_seq_one_letter_code
_entity_poly.pdbx_strand_id
1 'polypeptide(L)'
;MEIYIRRFRSIRCEWSAYKYEVKEQPVDGYKSEVKGYDITNTKVAQTTVEGTKTWKDGNATSRPTTIKVDLLQNGKVIDTKEVSAAGEWKYAFTDLAAYDAEGNAYKYEVKEQP
;
A
#
# COMPACT_ATOMS: atom_id res chain seq x y z
N MET A 1 1.44 -21.69 -11.33
CA MET A 1 2.65 -20.90 -11.60
C MET A 1 3.82 -21.73 -11.12
N GLU A 2 4.54 -22.38 -12.03
CA GLU A 2 5.62 -23.32 -11.70
C GLU A 2 6.88 -22.54 -11.32
N ILE A 3 7.38 -22.76 -10.10
CA ILE A 3 8.59 -22.11 -9.59
C ILE A 3 9.78 -23.03 -9.93
N TYR A 4 10.59 -22.60 -10.90
CA TYR A 4 11.71 -23.38 -11.44
C TYR A 4 12.95 -23.26 -10.53
N ILE A 5 13.19 -24.25 -9.68
CA ILE A 5 14.37 -24.30 -8.80
C ILE A 5 15.57 -24.84 -9.60
N ARG A 6 16.44 -23.96 -10.13
CA ARG A 6 17.71 -24.41 -10.76
C ARG A 6 18.74 -24.77 -9.68
N ARG A 7 18.97 -26.07 -9.46
CA ARG A 7 20.12 -26.59 -8.70
C ARG A 7 21.35 -26.65 -9.62
N PHE A 8 22.44 -25.97 -9.26
CA PHE A 8 23.78 -26.27 -9.79
C PHE A 8 24.57 -27.03 -8.71
N ARG A 9 25.06 -28.24 -9.02
CA ARG A 9 26.09 -28.94 -8.22
C ARG A 9 27.46 -28.60 -8.81
N SER A 10 28.38 -28.09 -8.00
CA SER A 10 29.80 -28.01 -8.35
C SER A 10 30.68 -28.46 -7.19
N ILE A 11 31.83 -29.05 -7.53
CA ILE A 11 32.69 -29.93 -6.75
C ILE A 11 33.85 -29.14 -6.09
N ARG A 12 34.18 -29.53 -4.84
CA ARG A 12 35.34 -29.24 -3.94
C ARG A 12 36.38 -28.14 -4.32
N CYS A 13 36.60 -27.17 -3.43
CA CYS A 13 37.93 -26.63 -3.05
C CYS A 13 37.89 -25.77 -1.76
N GLU A 14 39.06 -25.62 -1.11
CA GLU A 14 39.32 -25.16 0.26
C GLU A 14 39.04 -23.67 0.59
N TRP A 15 38.62 -23.42 1.84
CA TRP A 15 38.58 -22.16 2.63
C TRP A 15 38.05 -20.88 1.97
N SER A 16 36.85 -20.94 1.40
CA SER A 16 35.93 -19.79 1.40
C SER A 16 34.55 -20.31 1.73
N ALA A 17 34.02 -19.94 2.89
CA ALA A 17 32.61 -20.20 3.18
C ALA A 17 31.79 -19.41 2.15
N TYR A 18 31.26 -20.10 1.14
CA TYR A 18 30.37 -19.50 0.17
C TYR A 18 29.14 -18.97 0.91
N LYS A 19 28.94 -17.64 0.87
CA LYS A 19 27.75 -17.01 1.43
C LYS A 19 26.63 -17.12 0.40
N TYR A 20 25.61 -17.88 0.72
CA TYR A 20 24.40 -17.99 -0.08
C TYR A 20 23.33 -17.08 0.53
N GLU A 21 22.70 -16.28 -0.31
CA GLU A 21 21.56 -15.44 0.07
C GLU A 21 20.39 -15.77 -0.86
N VAL A 22 19.20 -15.85 -0.29
CA VAL A 22 17.95 -16.01 -1.04
C VAL A 22 17.35 -14.63 -1.23
N LYS A 23 16.98 -14.30 -2.47
CA LYS A 23 16.25 -13.07 -2.80
C LYS A 23 14.98 -13.44 -3.53
N GLU A 24 13.87 -12.90 -3.08
CA GLU A 24 12.60 -13.03 -3.79
C GLU A 24 12.38 -11.84 -4.71
N GLN A 25 11.79 -12.10 -5.88
CA GLN A 25 11.26 -11.04 -6.73
C GLN A 25 9.95 -10.53 -6.11
N PRO A 26 9.71 -9.20 -6.08
CA PRO A 26 8.47 -8.65 -5.54
C PRO A 26 7.26 -9.23 -6.28
N VAL A 27 6.30 -9.74 -5.52
CA VAL A 27 5.03 -10.26 -6.03
C VAL A 27 3.94 -9.27 -5.66
N ASP A 28 3.20 -8.78 -6.66
CA ASP A 28 2.15 -7.81 -6.44
C ASP A 28 1.05 -8.35 -5.51
N GLY A 29 0.61 -7.54 -4.55
CA GLY A 29 -0.32 -7.95 -3.49
C GLY A 29 0.27 -8.89 -2.42
N TYR A 30 1.58 -9.08 -2.36
CA TYR A 30 2.25 -9.88 -1.32
C TYR A 30 3.41 -9.14 -0.67
N LYS A 31 3.50 -9.26 0.66
CA LYS A 31 4.67 -8.81 1.43
C LYS A 31 5.56 -10.01 1.70
N SER A 32 6.82 -9.91 1.31
CA SER A 32 7.79 -10.98 1.49
C SER A 32 8.74 -10.72 2.66
N GLU A 33 9.02 -11.77 3.42
CA GLU A 33 10.02 -11.78 4.50
C GLU A 33 10.97 -12.96 4.29
N VAL A 34 12.28 -12.69 4.30
CA VAL A 34 13.33 -13.71 4.15
C VAL A 34 14.01 -13.93 5.51
N LYS A 35 13.90 -15.14 6.05
CA LYS A 35 14.57 -15.56 7.29
C LYS A 35 15.51 -16.73 6.97
N GLY A 36 16.78 -16.42 6.73
CA GLY A 36 17.77 -17.40 6.31
C GLY A 36 17.48 -17.95 4.92
N TYR A 37 16.91 -19.15 4.85
CA TYR A 37 16.50 -19.80 3.60
C TYR A 37 14.99 -19.93 3.44
N ASP A 38 14.22 -19.53 4.47
CA ASP A 38 12.76 -19.53 4.42
C ASP A 38 12.27 -18.19 3.87
N ILE A 39 11.39 -18.27 2.87
CA ILE A 39 10.67 -17.12 2.31
C ILE A 39 9.20 -17.24 2.72
N THR A 40 8.69 -16.22 3.40
CA THR A 40 7.27 -16.14 3.76
C THR A 40 6.60 -15.05 2.94
N ASN A 41 5.58 -15.43 2.17
CA ASN A 41 4.73 -14.52 1.42
C ASN A 41 3.39 -14.33 2.12
N THR A 42 3.13 -13.12 2.61
CA THR A 42 1.85 -12.77 3.23
C THR A 42 1.00 -12.00 2.23
N LYS A 43 -0.19 -12.52 1.91
CA LYS A 43 -1.14 -11.85 1.01
C LYS A 43 -1.59 -10.54 1.66
N VAL A 44 -1.29 -9.43 1.02
CA VAL A 44 -1.77 -8.11 1.43
C VAL A 44 -3.17 -7.98 0.87
N ALA A 45 -4.19 -8.15 1.72
CA ALA A 45 -5.53 -7.72 1.34
C ALA A 45 -5.48 -6.19 1.20
N GLN A 46 -5.84 -5.69 0.02
CA GLN A 46 -5.90 -4.26 -0.25
C GLN A 46 -7.35 -3.77 -0.16
N THR A 47 -7.51 -2.51 0.16
CA THR A 47 -8.78 -1.79 0.15
C THR A 47 -8.62 -0.46 -0.56
N THR A 48 -9.74 0.12 -0.94
CA THR A 48 -9.84 1.42 -1.61
C THR A 48 -10.78 2.30 -0.82
N VAL A 49 -10.39 3.55 -0.59
CA VAL A 49 -11.23 4.56 0.04
C VAL A 49 -11.51 5.65 -0.97
N GLU A 50 -12.75 5.71 -1.43
CA GLU A 50 -13.20 6.70 -2.40
C GLU A 50 -14.39 7.50 -1.89
N GLY A 51 -14.55 8.70 -2.44
CA GLY A 51 -15.66 9.57 -2.07
C GLY A 51 -15.81 10.75 -3.01
N THR A 52 -16.87 11.51 -2.77
CA THR A 52 -17.20 12.70 -3.55
C THR A 52 -17.61 13.81 -2.60
N LYS A 53 -16.96 14.97 -2.72
CA LYS A 53 -17.35 16.17 -1.98
C LYS A 53 -18.62 16.74 -2.61
N THR A 54 -19.67 16.86 -1.79
CA THR A 54 -20.93 17.49 -2.18
C THR A 54 -21.09 18.82 -1.45
N TRP A 55 -21.34 19.90 -2.20
CA TRP A 55 -21.63 21.22 -1.66
C TRP A 55 -23.14 21.40 -1.47
N LYS A 56 -23.59 21.68 -0.24
CA LYS A 56 -24.99 22.02 0.10
C LYS A 56 -25.11 23.49 0.50
N ASP A 57 -24.69 24.38 -0.38
CA ASP A 57 -24.52 25.82 -0.13
C ASP A 57 -25.51 26.69 -0.93
N GLY A 58 -26.55 26.10 -1.53
CA GLY A 58 -27.48 26.83 -2.40
C GLY A 58 -26.83 27.35 -3.70
N ASN A 59 -25.73 26.73 -4.14
CA ASN A 59 -24.96 27.14 -5.31
C ASN A 59 -24.25 28.50 -5.15
N ALA A 60 -23.70 28.74 -3.96
CA ALA A 60 -22.88 29.90 -3.68
C ALA A 60 -21.71 30.04 -4.67
N THR A 61 -21.41 31.28 -5.07
CA THR A 61 -20.34 31.61 -6.04
C THR A 61 -18.95 31.71 -5.41
N SER A 62 -18.84 31.83 -4.08
CA SER A 62 -17.56 31.86 -3.36
C SER A 62 -17.16 30.46 -2.90
N ARG A 63 -16.74 29.61 -3.83
CA ARG A 63 -16.16 28.30 -3.49
C ARG A 63 -14.64 28.36 -3.60
N PRO A 64 -13.91 27.67 -2.71
CA PRO A 64 -12.49 27.48 -2.91
C PRO A 64 -12.26 26.71 -4.22
N THR A 65 -11.16 27.02 -4.90
CA THR A 65 -10.79 26.33 -6.14
C THR A 65 -10.40 24.87 -5.90
N THR A 66 -9.87 24.58 -4.71
CA THR A 66 -9.38 23.28 -4.28
C THR A 66 -9.68 23.07 -2.79
N ILE A 67 -9.90 21.83 -2.39
CA ILE A 67 -9.93 21.40 -0.98
C ILE A 67 -8.86 20.33 -0.78
N LYS A 68 -8.43 20.14 0.47
CA LYS A 68 -7.53 19.04 0.84
C LYS A 68 -8.28 18.03 1.68
N VAL A 69 -8.18 16.76 1.27
CA VAL A 69 -8.78 15.62 1.97
C VAL A 69 -7.64 14.75 2.49
N ASP A 70 -7.57 14.62 3.80
CA ASP A 70 -6.64 13.74 4.49
C ASP A 70 -7.25 12.35 4.65
N LEU A 71 -6.46 11.32 4.34
CA LEU A 71 -6.73 9.95 4.70
C LEU A 71 -6.05 9.64 6.03
N LEU A 72 -6.85 9.21 7.00
CA LEU A 72 -6.38 8.78 8.31
C LEU A 72 -6.43 7.25 8.39
N GLN A 73 -5.33 6.63 8.80
CA GLN A 73 -5.25 5.23 9.18
C GLN A 73 -5.08 5.15 10.70
N ASN A 74 -6.01 4.49 11.38
CA ASN A 74 -6.03 4.38 12.84
C ASN A 74 -5.88 5.75 13.56
N GLY A 75 -6.48 6.79 12.98
CA GLY A 75 -6.43 8.17 13.52
C GLY A 75 -5.19 8.98 13.15
N LYS A 76 -4.22 8.42 12.40
CA LYS A 76 -3.04 9.14 11.91
C LYS A 76 -3.17 9.46 10.42
N VAL A 77 -2.88 10.69 10.03
CA VAL A 77 -2.82 11.07 8.61
C VAL A 77 -1.69 10.29 7.92
N ILE A 78 -2.03 9.58 6.85
CA ILE A 78 -1.10 8.80 6.03
C ILE A 78 -0.97 9.31 4.59
N ASP A 79 -1.97 10.04 4.10
CA ASP A 79 -1.97 10.63 2.77
C ASP A 79 -2.90 11.85 2.72
N THR A 80 -2.67 12.75 1.76
CA THR A 80 -3.48 13.95 1.52
C THR A 80 -3.69 14.12 0.03
N LYS A 81 -4.95 14.26 -0.40
CA LYS A 81 -5.30 14.58 -1.78
C LYS A 81 -5.90 15.97 -1.91
N GLU A 82 -5.44 16.67 -2.94
CA GLU A 82 -6.11 17.89 -3.39
C GLU A 82 -7.26 17.51 -4.33
N VAL A 83 -8.44 18.05 -4.04
CA VAL A 83 -9.69 17.77 -4.74
C VAL A 83 -10.24 19.08 -5.28
N SER A 84 -10.62 19.10 -6.54
CA SER A 84 -11.06 20.31 -7.22
C SER A 84 -12.27 20.04 -8.11
N ALA A 85 -12.89 21.12 -8.59
CA ALA A 85 -13.96 21.02 -9.57
C ALA A 85 -13.53 20.33 -10.88
N ALA A 86 -12.25 20.46 -11.27
CA ALA A 86 -11.71 19.81 -12.47
C ALA A 86 -11.70 18.27 -12.35
N GLY A 87 -11.53 17.76 -11.13
CA GLY A 87 -11.64 16.33 -10.81
C GLY A 87 -13.05 15.91 -10.38
N GLU A 88 -14.08 16.69 -10.73
CA GLU A 88 -15.48 16.46 -10.33
C GLU A 88 -15.69 16.33 -8.82
N TRP A 89 -14.83 16.96 -8.01
CA TRP A 89 -14.84 16.83 -6.56
C TRP A 89 -14.70 15.40 -6.02
N LYS A 90 -14.13 14.48 -6.83
CA LYS A 90 -13.89 13.08 -6.48
C LYS A 90 -12.48 12.87 -5.94
N TYR A 91 -12.35 11.90 -5.05
CA TYR A 91 -11.07 11.39 -4.59
C TYR A 91 -11.12 9.88 -4.43
N ALA A 92 -9.98 9.24 -4.60
CA ALA A 92 -9.80 7.82 -4.38
C ALA A 92 -8.40 7.58 -3.82
N PHE A 93 -8.29 6.86 -2.73
CA PHE A 93 -7.05 6.35 -2.17
C PHE A 93 -6.99 4.85 -2.47
N THR A 94 -6.02 4.45 -3.29
CA THR A 94 -5.83 3.06 -3.73
C THR A 94 -4.68 2.41 -2.97
N ASP A 95 -4.56 1.09 -3.12
CA ASP A 95 -3.42 0.32 -2.61
C ASP A 95 -3.25 0.37 -1.08
N LEU A 96 -4.35 0.58 -0.35
CA LEU A 96 -4.35 0.65 1.09
C LEU A 96 -4.32 -0.76 1.69
N ALA A 97 -3.39 -1.05 2.58
CA ALA A 97 -3.38 -2.33 3.30
C ALA A 97 -4.66 -2.46 4.15
N ALA A 98 -5.34 -3.60 4.11
CA ALA A 98 -6.52 -3.83 4.95
C ALA A 98 -6.15 -4.27 6.37
N TYR A 99 -4.97 -4.88 6.55
CA TYR A 99 -4.51 -5.42 7.83
C TYR A 99 -3.05 -5.05 8.12
N ASP A 100 -2.73 -4.92 9.41
CA ASP A 100 -1.36 -4.73 9.89
C ASP A 100 -0.54 -6.04 9.88
N ALA A 101 0.70 -5.97 10.36
CA ALA A 101 1.61 -7.14 10.40
C ALA A 101 1.16 -8.23 11.38
N GLU A 102 0.29 -7.90 12.34
CA GLU A 102 -0.28 -8.81 13.34
C GLU A 102 -1.61 -9.40 12.87
N GLY A 103 -2.15 -8.91 11.75
CA GLY A 103 -3.43 -9.33 11.17
C GLY A 103 -4.63 -8.53 11.67
N ASN A 104 -4.45 -7.42 12.38
CA ASN A 104 -5.55 -6.55 12.81
C ASN A 104 -5.98 -5.64 11.66
N ALA A 105 -7.28 -5.43 11.51
CA ALA A 105 -7.82 -4.59 10.45
C ALA A 105 -7.50 -3.10 10.69
N TYR A 106 -7.03 -2.41 9.64
CA TYR A 106 -6.86 -0.96 9.67
C TYR A 106 -8.23 -0.26 9.60
N LYS A 107 -8.40 0.77 10.44
CA LYS A 107 -9.54 1.69 10.34
C LYS A 107 -9.14 2.89 9.47
N TYR A 108 -9.84 3.08 8.37
CA TYR A 108 -9.67 4.25 7.50
C TYR A 108 -10.77 5.28 7.70
N GLU A 109 -10.39 6.54 7.79
CA GLU A 109 -11.28 7.70 7.90
C GLU A 109 -10.79 8.80 6.98
N VAL A 110 -11.71 9.64 6.49
CA VAL A 110 -11.38 10.80 5.67
C VAL A 110 -11.76 12.08 6.41
N LYS A 111 -10.90 13.08 6.36
CA LYS A 111 -11.18 14.41 6.92
C LYS A 111 -10.78 15.49 5.94
N GLU A 112 -11.62 16.50 5.83
CA GLU A 112 -11.30 17.70 5.05
C GLU A 112 -10.49 18.68 5.91
N GLN A 113 -9.47 19.27 5.33
CA GLN A 113 -8.73 20.34 5.98
C GLN A 113 -9.55 21.65 5.94
N PRO A 114 -9.61 22.40 7.05
CA PRO A 114 -10.31 23.68 7.12
C PRO A 114 -9.65 24.78 6.28
#